data_AF-A0A7V9I6S9-F1
#
_entry.id   AF-A0A7V9I6S9-F1
#
_cell.length_a   1.000
_cell.length_b   1.000
_cell.length_c   1.000
_cell.angle_alpha   90.00
_cell.angle_beta   90.00
_cell.angle_gamma   90.00
#
_symmetry.space_group_name_H-M   'P 1'
#
loop_
_entity.id
_entity.type
_entity.pdbx_description
1 polymer ?
#
loop_
_entity_poly.entity_id
_entity_poly.type
_entity_poly.pdbx_seq_one_letter_code
_entity_poly.pdbx_strand_id
1 'polypeptide(L)'
;MRSRAATWVNLIFASIIVIGVFLQAYFIASYTMGAGKGALDAHGFLGGLVIHGSELIVFLSSLVAFWGLWRWVAVNFGLFVVGTVQIFVLPPDDERGEPWIHGLHGLLAIVVLVYAAHIAHRDMRWLGIGGRRMTEPMAAPPPTEPV
;
A
#
# COMPACT_ATOMS: atom_id res chain seq x y z
N MET A 1 -14.56 -10.10 -4.91
CA MET A 1 -13.39 -10.97 -4.75
C MET A 1 -13.68 -12.26 -5.46
N ARG A 2 -12.83 -12.62 -6.42
CA ARG A 2 -12.88 -13.89 -7.13
C ARG A 2 -11.75 -14.84 -6.73
N SER A 3 -10.63 -14.32 -6.23
CA SER A 3 -9.50 -15.12 -5.76
C SER A 3 -8.99 -14.60 -4.42
N ARG A 4 -9.05 -15.44 -3.37
CA ARG A 4 -8.52 -15.09 -2.04
C ARG A 4 -6.99 -14.97 -2.05
N ALA A 5 -6.31 -15.86 -2.79
CA ALA A 5 -4.85 -15.85 -2.89
C ALA A 5 -4.34 -14.54 -3.54
N ALA A 6 -4.98 -14.10 -4.63
CA ALA A 6 -4.63 -12.84 -5.27
C ALA A 6 -4.93 -11.63 -4.35
N THR A 7 -6.03 -11.67 -3.58
CA THR A 7 -6.31 -10.62 -2.58
C THR A 7 -5.24 -10.59 -1.47
N TRP A 8 -4.71 -11.74 -1.05
CA TRP A 8 -3.59 -11.79 -0.10
C TRP A 8 -2.33 -11.16 -0.66
N VAL A 9 -1.98 -11.47 -1.92
CA VAL A 9 -0.86 -10.81 -2.61
C VAL A 9 -1.07 -9.30 -2.62
N ASN A 10 -2.27 -8.84 -3.01
CA ASN A 10 -2.61 -7.43 -3.04
C ASN A 10 -2.44 -6.76 -1.66
N LEU A 11 -2.98 -7.37 -0.59
CA LEU A 11 -2.82 -6.91 0.79
C LEU A 11 -1.35 -6.81 1.21
N ILE A 12 -0.55 -7.85 0.95
CA ILE A 12 0.85 -7.91 1.37
C ILE A 12 1.63 -6.78 0.69
N PHE A 13 1.50 -6.63 -0.63
CA PHE A 13 2.23 -5.60 -1.36
C PHE A 13 1.73 -4.19 -1.06
N ALA A 14 0.43 -3.99 -0.85
CA ALA A 14 -0.09 -2.72 -0.35
C ALA A 14 0.47 -2.37 1.05
N SER A 15 0.65 -3.37 1.91
CA SER A 15 1.26 -3.17 3.24
C SER A 15 2.76 -2.87 3.15
N ILE A 16 3.47 -3.49 2.21
CA ILE A 16 4.88 -3.18 1.92
C ILE A 16 5.02 -1.71 1.50
N ILE A 17 4.13 -1.20 0.65
CA ILE A 17 4.15 0.22 0.25
C ILE A 17 3.98 1.13 1.47
N VAL A 18 2.98 0.84 2.33
CA VAL A 18 2.75 1.62 3.57
C VAL A 18 4.01 1.70 4.43
N ILE A 19 4.63 0.56 4.71
CA ILE A 19 5.86 0.50 5.52
C ILE A 19 7.03 1.18 4.79
N GLY A 20 7.14 0.93 3.48
CA GLY A 20 8.17 1.48 2.62
C GLY A 20 8.17 3.00 2.59
N VAL A 21 7.00 3.65 2.59
CA VAL A 21 6.94 5.13 2.59
C VAL A 21 7.51 5.71 3.89
N PHE A 22 7.24 5.09 5.04
CA PHE A 22 7.86 5.50 6.32
C PHE A 22 9.38 5.34 6.29
N LEU A 23 9.87 4.23 5.74
CA LEU A 23 11.31 3.99 5.59
C LEU A 23 11.94 4.98 4.61
N GLN A 24 11.27 5.33 3.50
CA GLN A 24 11.74 6.37 2.59
C GLN A 24 11.87 7.73 3.29
N ALA A 25 10.87 8.12 4.09
CA ALA A 25 10.90 9.34 4.88
C ALA A 25 12.05 9.34 5.90
N TYR A 26 12.26 8.21 6.58
CA TYR A 26 13.40 8.02 7.49
C TYR A 26 14.74 8.17 6.77
N PHE A 27 14.92 7.56 5.60
CA PHE A 27 16.18 7.60 4.87
C PHE A 27 16.50 8.99 4.31
N ILE A 28 15.52 9.69 3.74
CA ILE A 28 15.76 11.06 3.26
C ILE A 28 16.03 12.01 4.42
N ALA A 29 15.35 11.86 5.56
CA ALA A 29 15.65 12.63 6.77
C ALA A 29 17.04 12.27 7.33
N SER A 30 17.43 11.01 7.31
CA SER A 30 18.77 10.59 7.74
C SER A 30 19.84 11.20 6.84
N TYR A 31 19.62 11.23 5.53
CA TYR A 31 20.51 11.88 4.58
C TYR A 31 20.67 13.39 4.87
N THR A 32 19.57 14.12 5.09
CA THR A 32 19.64 15.55 5.43
C THR A 32 20.32 15.81 6.77
N MET A 33 20.28 14.85 7.69
CA MET A 33 20.99 14.88 8.97
C MET A 33 22.46 14.42 8.89
N GLY A 34 22.97 14.11 7.70
CA GLY A 34 24.39 13.81 7.49
C GLY A 34 24.77 12.33 7.51
N ALA A 35 23.82 11.40 7.39
CA ALA A 35 24.08 9.96 7.29
C ALA A 35 24.82 9.54 5.99
N GLY A 36 25.09 10.49 5.09
CA GLY A 36 25.87 10.28 3.87
C GLY A 36 25.06 9.69 2.71
N LYS A 37 25.72 9.53 1.56
CA LYS A 37 25.08 9.11 0.29
C LYS A 37 24.36 7.77 0.38
N GLY A 38 24.83 6.84 1.21
CA GLY A 38 24.17 5.54 1.38
C GLY A 38 22.71 5.65 1.86
N ALA A 39 22.35 6.69 2.63
CA ALA A 39 20.97 6.94 3.01
C ALA A 39 20.12 7.43 1.83
N LEU A 40 20.69 8.28 0.96
CA LEU A 40 20.04 8.74 -0.26
C LEU A 40 19.85 7.58 -1.26
N ASP A 41 20.88 6.74 -1.42
CA ASP A 41 20.82 5.56 -2.29
C ASP A 41 19.75 4.57 -1.79
N ALA A 42 19.67 4.35 -0.47
CA ALA A 42 18.64 3.52 0.14
C ALA A 42 17.23 4.10 -0.05
N HIS A 43 17.06 5.42 0.07
CA HIS A 43 15.81 6.11 -0.24
C HIS A 43 15.39 5.87 -1.70
N GLY A 44 16.30 6.10 -2.64
CA GLY A 44 16.05 5.90 -4.08
C GLY A 44 15.74 4.45 -4.45
N PHE A 45 16.52 3.49 -3.96
CA PHE A 45 16.29 2.06 -4.17
C PHE A 45 14.92 1.61 -3.63
N LEU A 46 14.60 2.02 -2.40
CA LEU A 46 13.34 1.64 -1.77
C LEU A 46 12.14 2.25 -2.53
N GLY A 47 12.23 3.50 -2.95
CA GLY A 47 11.17 4.14 -3.73
C GLY A 47 11.01 3.55 -5.13
N GLY A 48 12.09 3.51 -5.90
CA GLY A 48 12.07 3.14 -7.31
C GLY A 48 11.84 1.66 -7.55
N LEU A 49 12.50 0.77 -6.81
CA LEU A 49 12.36 -0.68 -7.04
C LEU A 49 11.30 -1.30 -6.14
N VAL A 50 11.40 -1.08 -4.83
CA VAL A 50 10.59 -1.82 -3.86
C VAL A 50 9.15 -1.30 -3.85
N ILE A 51 8.95 0.01 -3.65
CA ILE A 51 7.61 0.59 -3.59
C ILE A 51 6.95 0.56 -4.97
N HIS A 52 7.60 1.09 -6.01
CA HIS A 52 6.98 1.13 -7.34
C HIS A 52 6.74 -0.27 -7.93
N GLY A 53 7.67 -1.20 -7.73
CA GLY A 53 7.47 -2.60 -8.09
C GLY A 53 6.28 -3.22 -7.33
N SER A 54 6.11 -2.87 -6.05
CA SER A 54 4.96 -3.30 -5.26
C SER A 54 3.64 -2.70 -5.78
N GLU A 55 3.62 -1.43 -6.20
CA GLU A 55 2.45 -0.80 -6.81
C GLU A 55 2.01 -1.52 -8.09
N LEU A 56 2.98 -1.91 -8.93
CA LEU A 56 2.71 -2.71 -10.12
C LEU A 56 2.10 -4.07 -9.73
N ILE A 57 2.66 -4.76 -8.74
CA ILE A 57 2.14 -6.05 -8.27
C ILE A 57 0.73 -5.90 -7.67
N VAL A 58 0.45 -4.82 -6.93
CA VAL A 58 -0.90 -4.47 -6.45
C VAL A 58 -1.86 -4.34 -7.63
N PHE A 59 -1.49 -3.61 -8.68
CA PHE A 59 -2.30 -3.50 -9.89
C PHE A 59 -2.52 -4.86 -10.57
N LEU A 60 -1.46 -5.61 -10.86
CA LEU A 60 -1.55 -6.88 -11.56
C LEU A 60 -2.36 -7.93 -10.78
N SER A 61 -2.14 -8.03 -9.48
CA SER A 61 -2.92 -8.93 -8.61
C SER A 61 -4.40 -8.53 -8.56
N SER A 62 -4.73 -7.24 -8.69
CA SER A 62 -6.11 -6.77 -8.73
C SER A 62 -6.90 -7.29 -9.93
N LEU A 63 -6.25 -7.49 -11.08
CA LEU A 63 -6.88 -8.06 -12.28
C LEU A 63 -7.44 -9.45 -11.99
N VAL A 64 -6.70 -10.25 -11.21
CA VAL A 64 -7.11 -11.62 -10.83
C VAL A 64 -8.07 -11.59 -9.64
N ALA A 65 -7.76 -10.82 -8.59
CA ALA A 65 -8.55 -10.75 -7.36
C ALA A 65 -9.97 -10.19 -7.58
N PHE A 66 -10.10 -9.25 -8.52
CA PHE A 66 -11.31 -8.44 -8.71
C PHE A 66 -11.80 -8.44 -10.17
N TRP A 67 -11.50 -9.48 -10.97
CA TRP A 67 -12.02 -9.59 -12.34
C TRP A 67 -13.54 -9.37 -12.40
N GLY A 68 -13.99 -8.52 -13.33
CA GLY A 68 -15.40 -8.13 -13.45
C GLY A 68 -15.91 -7.14 -12.38
N LEU A 69 -15.10 -6.79 -11.39
CA LEU A 69 -15.35 -5.68 -10.46
C LEU A 69 -14.43 -4.50 -10.83
N TRP A 70 -14.59 -3.99 -12.05
CA TRP A 70 -13.67 -3.03 -12.69
C TRP A 70 -13.38 -1.77 -11.89
N ARG A 71 -14.32 -1.30 -11.06
CA ARG A 71 -14.09 -0.21 -10.12
C ARG A 71 -12.87 -0.46 -9.22
N TRP A 72 -12.71 -1.69 -8.71
CA TRP A 72 -11.61 -2.02 -7.82
C TRP A 72 -10.28 -2.22 -8.55
N VAL A 73 -10.34 -2.72 -9.78
CA VAL A 73 -9.17 -2.74 -10.68
C VAL A 73 -8.70 -1.31 -10.93
N ALA A 74 -9.62 -0.40 -11.29
CA ALA A 74 -9.31 1.01 -11.53
C ALA A 74 -8.71 1.70 -10.30
N VAL A 75 -9.21 1.41 -9.09
CA VAL A 75 -8.60 1.91 -7.83
C VAL A 75 -7.16 1.42 -7.67
N ASN A 76 -6.88 0.15 -7.99
CA ASN A 76 -5.51 -0.40 -7.83
C ASN A 76 -4.57 0.11 -8.92
N PHE A 77 -5.07 0.28 -10.14
CA PHE A 77 -4.37 0.96 -11.21
C PHE A 77 -4.09 2.43 -10.86
N GLY A 78 -5.04 3.12 -10.22
CA GLY A 78 -4.88 4.49 -9.78
C GLY A 78 -3.71 4.68 -8.82
N LEU A 79 -3.48 3.75 -7.89
CA LEU A 79 -2.29 3.76 -7.04
C LEU A 79 -1.01 3.72 -7.89
N PHE A 80 -0.92 2.79 -8.85
CA PHE A 80 0.25 2.67 -9.73
C PHE A 80 0.49 3.95 -10.55
N VAL A 81 -0.57 4.54 -11.12
CA VAL A 81 -0.46 5.80 -11.87
C VAL A 81 0.01 6.94 -10.98
N VAL A 82 -0.54 7.08 -9.76
CA VAL A 82 -0.12 8.12 -8.82
C VAL A 82 1.35 7.93 -8.41
N GLY A 83 1.78 6.70 -8.14
CA GLY A 83 3.18 6.38 -7.85
C GLY A 83 4.11 6.67 -9.02
N THR A 84 3.71 6.34 -10.26
CA THR A 84 4.45 6.73 -11.47
C THR A 84 4.59 8.25 -11.57
N VAL A 85 3.51 9.00 -11.38
CA VAL A 85 3.54 10.47 -11.39
C VAL A 85 4.46 11.00 -10.29
N GLN A 86 4.42 10.44 -9.08
CA GLN A 86 5.31 10.82 -7.98
C GLN A 86 6.79 10.67 -8.37
N ILE A 87 7.16 9.60 -9.08
CA ILE A 87 8.53 9.38 -9.54
C ILE A 87 8.94 10.42 -10.60
N PHE A 88 8.09 10.69 -11.58
CA PHE A 88 8.41 11.66 -12.66
C PHE A 88 8.36 13.12 -12.23
N VAL A 89 7.82 13.41 -11.05
CA VAL A 89 7.96 14.73 -10.41
C VAL A 89 9.36 14.91 -9.80
N LEU A 90 10.24 13.90 -9.78
CA LEU A 90 11.66 14.15 -9.48
C LEU A 90 12.35 14.86 -10.67
N PRO A 91 13.07 15.95 -10.43
CA PRO A 91 13.91 16.55 -11.46
C PRO A 91 15.07 15.61 -11.86
N PRO A 92 15.59 15.71 -13.09
CA PRO A 92 16.76 14.97 -13.56
C PRO A 92 17.98 15.16 -12.64
N ASP A 93 18.79 14.10 -12.50
CA ASP A 93 19.94 14.03 -11.56
C ASP A 93 21.02 15.11 -11.77
N ASP A 94 20.99 15.80 -12.91
CA ASP A 94 21.94 16.82 -13.36
C ASP A 94 21.47 18.27 -13.17
N GLU A 95 20.21 18.48 -12.78
CA GLU A 95 19.67 19.81 -12.49
C GLU A 95 19.34 19.93 -10.99
N ARG A 96 19.75 21.03 -10.34
CA ARG A 96 19.12 21.45 -9.08
C ARG A 96 17.67 21.81 -9.43
N GLY A 97 16.81 20.82 -9.56
CA GLY A 97 15.41 21.08 -9.85
C GLY A 97 14.80 21.93 -8.75
N GLU A 98 13.71 22.62 -9.10
CA GLU A 98 13.13 23.60 -8.20
C GLU A 98 12.74 22.94 -6.87
N PRO A 99 13.14 23.49 -5.71
CA PRO A 99 12.85 22.91 -4.39
C PRO A 99 11.36 22.59 -4.16
N TRP A 100 10.48 23.36 -4.80
CA TRP A 100 9.03 23.16 -4.77
C TRP A 100 8.58 21.85 -5.44
N ILE A 101 9.26 21.45 -6.51
CA ILE A 101 9.00 20.20 -7.24
C ILE A 101 9.42 19.00 -6.37
N HIS A 102 10.58 19.08 -5.70
CA HIS A 102 10.97 18.09 -4.69
C HIS A 102 9.96 18.04 -3.52
N GLY A 103 9.44 19.18 -3.09
CA GLY A 103 8.37 19.24 -2.08
C GLY A 103 7.08 18.54 -2.54
N LEU A 104 6.72 18.67 -3.84
CA LEU A 104 5.57 18.00 -4.43
C LEU A 104 5.73 16.48 -4.43
N HIS A 105 6.93 15.97 -4.72
CA HIS A 105 7.23 14.54 -4.56
C HIS A 105 6.93 14.05 -3.14
N GLY A 106 7.39 14.79 -2.12
CA GLY A 106 7.11 14.49 -0.71
C GLY A 106 5.62 14.50 -0.37
N LEU A 107 4.86 15.48 -0.88
CA LEU A 107 3.41 15.54 -0.71
C LEU A 107 2.71 14.35 -1.37
N LEU A 108 3.10 13.99 -2.59
CA LEU A 108 2.54 12.85 -3.31
C LEU A 108 2.86 11.52 -2.61
N ALA A 109 4.01 11.41 -1.93
CA ALA A 109 4.31 10.24 -1.10
C ALA A 109 3.28 10.04 0.03
N ILE A 110 2.75 11.12 0.62
CA ILE A 110 1.67 11.05 1.62
C ILE A 110 0.36 10.55 0.96
N VAL A 111 0.08 11.00 -0.26
CA VAL A 111 -1.08 10.51 -1.02
C VAL A 111 -0.95 9.02 -1.30
N VAL A 112 0.21 8.55 -1.76
CA VAL A 112 0.52 7.13 -1.97
C VAL A 112 0.35 6.33 -0.68
N LEU A 113 0.86 6.84 0.45
CA LEU A 113 0.71 6.20 1.76
C LEU A 113 -0.77 5.99 2.12
N VAL A 114 -1.59 7.04 2.04
CA VAL A 114 -3.02 6.98 2.38
C VAL A 114 -3.77 6.06 1.41
N TYR A 115 -3.44 6.12 0.12
CA TYR A 115 -4.05 5.29 -0.91
C TYR A 115 -3.72 3.80 -0.69
N ALA A 116 -2.45 3.47 -0.49
CA ALA A 116 -2.01 2.12 -0.19
C ALA A 116 -2.64 1.59 1.11
N ALA A 117 -2.71 2.42 2.15
CA ALA A 117 -3.40 2.07 3.40
C ALA A 117 -4.90 1.82 3.19
N HIS A 118 -5.57 2.59 2.32
CA HIS A 118 -6.96 2.36 1.94
C HIS A 118 -7.15 1.00 1.26
N ILE A 119 -6.26 0.64 0.32
CA ILE A 119 -6.27 -0.66 -0.35
C ILE A 119 -6.01 -1.80 0.65
N ALA A 120 -4.98 -1.68 1.48
CA ALA A 120 -4.67 -2.68 2.50
C ALA A 120 -5.84 -2.88 3.47
N HIS A 121 -6.41 -1.80 3.99
CA HIS A 121 -7.57 -1.87 4.89
C HIS A 121 -8.80 -2.49 4.22
N ARG A 122 -9.05 -2.17 2.95
CA ARG A 122 -10.08 -2.85 2.16
C ARG A 122 -9.79 -4.35 2.14
N ASP A 123 -8.59 -4.77 1.73
CA ASP A 123 -8.29 -6.18 1.52
C ASP A 123 -8.32 -6.99 2.81
N MET A 124 -7.91 -6.41 3.95
CA MET A 124 -8.12 -6.99 5.28
C MET A 124 -9.59 -7.33 5.53
N ARG A 125 -10.52 -6.41 5.24
CA ARG A 125 -11.96 -6.64 5.41
C ARG A 125 -12.48 -7.75 4.49
N TRP A 126 -12.04 -7.80 3.24
CA TRP A 126 -12.44 -8.85 2.30
C TRP A 126 -11.89 -10.23 2.68
N LEU A 127 -10.72 -10.27 3.30
CA LEU A 127 -10.10 -11.50 3.79
C LEU A 127 -10.66 -11.98 5.14
N GLY A 128 -11.41 -11.11 5.84
CA GLY A 128 -12.00 -11.40 7.15
C GLY A 128 -11.09 -11.08 8.33
N ILE A 129 -10.05 -10.27 8.13
CA ILE A 129 -9.11 -9.84 9.17
C ILE A 129 -9.75 -8.64 9.91
N GLY A 130 -9.88 -8.74 11.23
CA GLY A 130 -10.40 -7.65 12.09
C GLY A 130 -11.93 -7.64 12.31
N GLY A 131 -12.64 -8.66 11.84
CA GLY A 131 -14.07 -8.85 12.13
C GLY A 131 -14.30 -9.70 13.38
N ARG A 132 -14.84 -9.08 14.44
CA ARG A 132 -15.36 -9.69 15.67
C ARG A 132 -16.06 -11.01 15.34
N ARG A 133 -15.56 -12.14 15.84
CA ARG A 133 -16.37 -13.36 16.00
C ARG A 133 -17.60 -12.88 16.77
N MET A 134 -18.76 -12.77 16.11
CA MET A 134 -20.00 -12.91 16.85
C MET A 134 -19.89 -14.31 17.43
N THR A 135 -19.55 -14.39 18.71
CA THR A 135 -19.94 -15.53 19.53
C THR A 135 -21.38 -15.80 19.16
N GLU A 136 -21.61 -16.90 18.43
CA GLU A 136 -22.95 -17.46 18.33
C GLU A 136 -23.53 -17.45 19.75
N PRO A 137 -24.76 -16.93 19.95
CA PRO A 137 -25.44 -17.17 21.20
C PRO A 137 -25.46 -18.69 21.35
N MET A 138 -24.70 -19.20 22.32
CA MET A 138 -24.64 -20.61 22.65
C MET A 138 -26.09 -21.02 22.83
N ALA A 139 -26.63 -21.79 21.88
CA ALA A 139 -28.02 -22.19 21.89
C ALA A 139 -28.30 -22.80 23.26
N ALA A 140 -29.24 -22.22 23.99
CA ALA A 140 -29.56 -22.67 25.34
C ALA A 140 -29.85 -24.18 25.27
N PRO A 141 -29.27 -24.99 26.18
CA PRO A 141 -29.52 -26.43 26.16
C PRO A 141 -31.03 -26.69 26.27
N PRO A 142 -31.55 -27.71 25.56
CA PRO A 142 -32.96 -28.01 25.57
C PRO A 142 -33.45 -28.29 27.01
N PRO A 143 -34.67 -27.86 27.37
CA PRO A 143 -35.20 -28.09 28.71
C PRO A 143 -35.27 -29.59 28.99
N THR A 144 -34.73 -30.00 30.14
CA THR A 144 -34.85 -31.37 30.63
C THR A 144 -36.30 -31.64 31.02
N GLU A 145 -36.91 -32.66 30.41
CA GLU A 145 -38.26 -33.10 30.79
C GLU A 145 -38.28 -33.62 32.23
N PRO A 146 -39.27 -33.23 33.04
CA PRO A 146 -39.44 -33.77 34.39
C PRO A 146 -39.93 -35.22 34.35
N VAL A 147 -39.34 -36.06 35.21
CA VAL A 147 -39.66 -37.48 35.45
C VAL A 147 -41.00 -37.62 36.16
#